data_AF-A0A524D6H8-F1
#
_entry.id   AF-A0A524D6H8-F1
#
_cell.length_a   1.000
_cell.length_b   1.000
_cell.length_c   1.000
_cell.angle_alpha   90.00
_cell.angle_beta   90.00
_cell.angle_gamma   90.00
#
_symmetry.space_group_name_H-M   'P 1'
#
loop_
_entity.id
_entity.type
_entity.pdbx_description
1 polymer ?
#
loop_
_entity_poly.entity_id
_entity_poly.type
_entity_poly.pdbx_seq_one_letter_code
_entity_poly.pdbx_strand_id
1 'polypeptide(L)'
;MPIPPTAPIERIGLPDATTRVIAELQKGTGLSISAISRRTGIDRRTVDKAITLIMDLQDTLRSAELTKAKIGRRYVIALKERTARARDALSSAGRKLKRG
;
A
#
# COMPACT_ATOMS: atom_id res chain seq x y z
N MET A 1 -23.69 -22.66 -30.91
CA MET A 1 -22.23 -22.71 -30.66
C MET A 1 -22.00 -23.10 -29.22
N PRO A 2 -21.17 -24.11 -28.92
CA PRO A 2 -20.80 -24.42 -27.54
C PRO A 2 -19.90 -23.30 -26.98
N ILE A 3 -20.16 -22.89 -25.75
CA ILE A 3 -19.35 -21.91 -25.03
C ILE A 3 -18.01 -22.60 -24.70
N PRO A 4 -16.85 -22.03 -25.04
CA PRO A 4 -15.57 -22.64 -24.71
C PRO A 4 -15.42 -22.73 -23.18
N PRO A 5 -14.81 -23.81 -22.65
CA PRO A 5 -14.56 -23.94 -21.22
C PRO A 5 -13.69 -22.77 -20.76
N THR A 6 -14.25 -21.90 -19.93
CA THR A 6 -13.50 -20.87 -19.21
C THR A 6 -12.45 -21.55 -18.35
N ALA A 7 -11.18 -21.24 -18.60
CA ALA A 7 -10.07 -21.72 -17.78
C ALA A 7 -10.36 -21.44 -16.28
N PRO A 8 -10.07 -22.39 -15.38
CA PRO A 8 -10.35 -22.21 -13.96
C PRO A 8 -9.59 -20.98 -13.44
N ILE A 9 -10.35 -20.02 -12.88
CA ILE A 9 -9.80 -18.82 -12.25
C ILE A 9 -9.01 -19.29 -11.02
N GLU A 10 -7.69 -19.26 -11.11
CA GLU A 10 -6.80 -19.64 -10.02
C GLU A 10 -7.09 -18.75 -8.81
N ARG A 11 -7.50 -19.36 -7.68
CA ARG A 11 -7.82 -18.64 -6.45
C ARG A 11 -6.52 -18.18 -5.80
N ILE A 12 -6.09 -16.97 -6.16
CA ILE A 12 -4.93 -16.32 -5.57
C ILE A 12 -5.31 -15.64 -4.25
N GLY A 13 -4.46 -15.81 -3.24
CA GLY A 13 -4.56 -15.06 -1.99
C GLY A 13 -4.30 -13.57 -2.19
N LEU A 14 -4.94 -12.72 -1.38
CA LEU A 14 -4.76 -11.27 -1.46
C LEU A 14 -3.27 -10.82 -1.33
N PRO A 15 -2.42 -11.43 -0.48
CA PRO A 15 -1.00 -11.08 -0.42
C PRO A 15 -0.25 -11.31 -1.74
N ASP A 16 -0.50 -12.45 -2.38
CA ASP A 16 0.13 -12.81 -3.66
C ASP A 16 -0.39 -11.92 -4.79
N ALA A 17 -1.69 -11.61 -4.79
CA ALA A 17 -2.27 -10.66 -5.72
C ALA A 17 -1.60 -9.28 -5.60
N THR A 18 -1.42 -8.80 -4.36
CA THR A 18 -0.80 -7.51 -4.08
C THR A 18 0.64 -7.46 -4.59
N THR A 19 1.40 -8.54 -4.35
CA THR A 19 2.79 -8.67 -4.83
C THR A 19 2.88 -8.62 -6.36
N ARG A 20 2.00 -9.36 -7.06
CA ARG A 20 1.96 -9.36 -8.53
C ARG A 20 1.54 -8.00 -9.09
N VAL A 21 0.57 -7.32 -8.46
CA VAL A 21 0.14 -5.96 -8.84
C VAL A 21 1.30 -4.97 -8.70
N ILE A 22 2.04 -5.00 -7.58
CA ILE A 22 3.21 -4.14 -7.37
C ILE A 22 4.27 -4.39 -8.45
N ALA A 23 4.56 -5.66 -8.77
CA ALA A 23 5.54 -6.02 -9.80
C ALA A 23 5.17 -5.48 -11.19
N GLU A 24 3.88 -5.45 -11.54
CA GLU A 24 3.42 -4.80 -12.78
C GLU A 24 3.54 -3.28 -12.73
N LEU A 25 3.19 -2.66 -11.61
CA LEU A 25 3.26 -1.20 -11.44
C LEU A 25 4.72 -0.68 -11.45
N GLN A 26 5.67 -1.46 -10.96
CA GLN A 26 7.10 -1.14 -10.99
C GLN A 26 7.67 -0.97 -12.41
N LYS A 27 6.97 -1.46 -13.44
CA LYS A 27 7.37 -1.30 -14.85
C LYS A 27 7.16 0.14 -15.37
N GLY A 28 6.62 1.05 -14.56
CA GLY A 28 6.62 2.50 -14.81
C GLY A 28 5.55 3.01 -15.77
N THR A 29 4.77 2.12 -16.41
CA THR A 29 3.60 2.52 -17.20
C THR A 29 2.37 2.67 -16.31
N GLY A 30 1.65 3.79 -16.42
CA GLY A 30 0.30 3.91 -15.88
C GLY A 30 -0.63 2.89 -16.54
N LEU A 31 -1.28 2.04 -15.73
CA LEU A 31 -2.17 0.98 -16.21
C LEU A 31 -3.54 1.12 -15.56
N SER A 32 -4.59 0.89 -16.34
CA SER A 32 -5.94 0.74 -15.78
C SER A 32 -6.08 -0.59 -15.04
N ILE A 33 -7.06 -0.70 -14.13
CA ILE A 33 -7.39 -1.96 -13.42
C ILE A 33 -7.58 -3.12 -14.42
N SER A 34 -8.25 -2.86 -15.55
CA SER A 34 -8.47 -3.86 -16.60
C SER A 34 -7.19 -4.26 -17.32
N ALA A 35 -6.21 -3.35 -17.47
CA ALA A 35 -4.92 -3.68 -18.03
C ALA A 35 -4.07 -4.51 -17.06
N ILE A 36 -4.08 -4.17 -15.77
CA ILE A 36 -3.39 -4.93 -14.71
C ILE A 36 -3.98 -6.34 -14.62
N SER A 37 -5.31 -6.47 -14.53
CA SER A 37 -6.01 -7.76 -14.51
C SER A 37 -5.63 -8.67 -15.68
N ARG A 38 -5.57 -8.14 -16.90
CA ARG A 38 -5.14 -8.91 -18.08
C ARG A 38 -3.68 -9.35 -18.03
N ARG A 39 -2.79 -8.51 -17.50
CA ARG A 39 -1.36 -8.81 -17.40
C ARG A 39 -1.03 -9.79 -16.28
N THR A 40 -1.76 -9.72 -15.16
CA THR A 40 -1.51 -10.56 -13.98
C THR A 40 -2.35 -11.84 -13.95
N GLY A 41 -3.41 -11.93 -14.76
CA GLY A 41 -4.40 -13.01 -14.72
C GLY A 41 -5.32 -12.95 -13.50
N ILE A 42 -5.28 -11.85 -12.73
CA ILE A 42 -6.06 -11.68 -11.50
C ILE A 42 -7.41 -11.05 -11.83
N ASP A 43 -8.48 -11.51 -11.18
CA ASP A 43 -9.80 -10.89 -11.31
C ASP A 43 -9.79 -9.39 -10.94
N ARG A 44 -10.58 -8.61 -11.66
CA ARG A 44 -10.62 -7.13 -11.52
C ARG A 44 -10.96 -6.70 -10.10
N ARG A 45 -11.85 -7.41 -9.40
CA ARG A 45 -12.23 -7.09 -8.01
C ARG A 45 -11.08 -7.33 -7.04
N THR A 46 -10.25 -8.34 -7.29
CA THR A 46 -9.07 -8.62 -6.48
C THR A 46 -7.97 -7.61 -6.76
N VAL A 47 -7.78 -7.20 -8.02
CA VAL A 47 -6.87 -6.10 -8.38
C VAL A 47 -7.27 -4.80 -7.69
N ASP A 48 -8.55 -4.46 -7.73
CA ASP A 48 -9.10 -3.26 -7.07
C ASP A 48 -8.81 -3.27 -5.56
N LYS A 49 -9.13 -4.37 -4.87
CA LYS A 49 -8.81 -4.54 -3.44
C LYS A 49 -7.32 -4.42 -3.14
N ALA A 50 -6.47 -4.99 -3.99
CA ALA A 50 -5.02 -4.90 -3.83
C ALA A 50 -4.52 -3.46 -3.97
N ILE A 51 -5.03 -2.71 -4.96
CA ILE A 51 -4.70 -1.29 -5.16
C ILE A 51 -5.17 -0.46 -3.96
N THR A 52 -6.40 -0.64 -3.50
CA THR A 52 -6.91 0.06 -2.31
C THR A 52 -6.04 -0.21 -1.08
N LEU A 53 -5.67 -1.46 -0.84
CA LEU A 53 -4.78 -1.82 0.28
C LEU A 53 -3.39 -1.18 0.16
N ILE A 54 -2.85 -1.08 -1.06
CA ILE A 54 -1.57 -0.40 -1.31
C ILE A 54 -1.71 1.10 -1.01
N MET A 55 -2.79 1.74 -1.46
CA MET A 55 -3.04 3.16 -1.23
C MET A 55 -3.22 3.46 0.27
N ASP A 56 -4.01 2.67 0.99
CA ASP A 56 -4.21 2.82 2.44
C ASP A 56 -2.88 2.67 3.21
N LEU A 57 -2.03 1.72 2.79
CA LEU A 57 -0.70 1.55 3.34
C LEU A 57 0.19 2.77 3.05
N GLN A 58 0.16 3.30 1.82
CA GLN A 58 0.89 4.51 1.45
C GLN A 58 0.47 5.72 2.29
N ASP A 59 -0.84 5.91 2.51
CA ASP A 59 -1.35 7.00 3.32
C ASP A 59 -0.99 6.86 4.80
N THR A 60 -1.03 5.64 5.34
CA THR A 60 -0.56 5.36 6.70
C THR A 60 0.94 5.63 6.85
N LEU A 61 1.75 5.16 5.90
CA LEU A 61 3.20 5.33 5.92
C LEU A 61 3.67 6.73 5.51
N ARG A 62 2.74 7.59 5.05
CA ARG A 62 2.98 9.01 4.80
C ARG A 62 3.16 9.78 6.12
N SER A 63 2.36 9.47 7.14
CA SER A 63 2.39 10.13 8.45
C SER A 63 3.24 9.39 9.47
N ALA A 64 3.46 8.09 9.28
CA ALA A 64 4.19 7.26 10.21
C ALA A 64 5.22 6.35 9.52
N GLU A 65 6.13 5.79 10.31
CA GLU A 65 7.20 4.90 9.87
C GLU A 65 7.06 3.57 10.60
N LEU A 66 7.10 2.48 9.84
CA LEU A 66 7.13 1.14 10.41
C LEU A 66 8.56 0.80 10.83
N THR A 67 8.76 0.62 12.14
CA THR A 67 10.06 0.28 12.71
C THR A 67 10.06 -1.16 13.22
N LYS A 68 11.19 -1.85 13.04
CA LYS A 68 11.41 -3.21 13.55
C LYS A 68 12.67 -3.21 14.40
N ALA A 69 12.54 -3.49 15.69
CA ALA A 69 13.65 -3.55 16.63
C ALA A 69 13.76 -4.94 17.25
N LYS A 70 14.98 -5.43 17.45
CA LYS A 70 15.22 -6.68 18.18
C LYS A 70 15.44 -6.35 19.66
N ILE A 71 14.60 -6.89 20.53
CA ILE A 71 14.72 -6.74 21.99
C ILE A 71 14.92 -8.14 22.58
N GLY A 72 16.17 -8.44 22.95
CA GLY A 72 16.58 -9.78 23.36
C GLY A 72 16.35 -10.82 22.26
N ARG A 73 15.48 -11.80 22.52
CA ARG A 73 15.12 -12.88 21.59
C ARG A 73 13.90 -12.58 20.72
N ARG A 74 13.24 -11.43 20.89
CA ARG A 74 11.99 -11.08 20.18
C ARG A 74 12.19 -9.90 19.23
N TYR A 75 11.37 -9.85 18.18
CA TYR A 75 11.21 -8.66 17.35
C TYR A 75 9.99 -7.89 17.82
N VAL A 76 10.16 -6.58 18.00
CA VAL A 76 9.08 -5.63 18.24
C VAL A 76 8.88 -4.83 16.96
N ILE A 77 7.64 -4.78 16.50
CA ILE A 77 7.21 -4.02 15.33
C ILE A 77 6.35 -2.87 15.86
N ALA A 78 6.69 -1.63 15.51
CA ALA A 78 5.99 -0.45 15.98
C ALA A 78 5.85 0.58 14.87
N LEU A 79 4.71 1.25 14.82
CA LEU A 79 4.46 2.39 13.94
C LEU A 79 4.80 3.67 14.72
N LYS A 80 5.76 4.46 14.23
CA LYS A 80 6.20 5.72 14.86
C LYS A 80 5.81 6.90 13.99
N GLU A 81 5.24 7.95 14.57
CA GLU A 81 4.95 9.16 13.80
C GLU A 81 6.23 9.78 13.23
N ARG A 82 6.18 10.23 11.96
CA ARG A 82 7.28 10.98 11.36
C ARG A 82 7.36 12.35 12.02
N THR A 83 8.38 12.54 12.84
CA THR A 83 8.65 13.74 13.65
C THR A 83 8.71 15.06 12.88
N ALA A 84 8.86 15.04 11.55
CA ALA A 84 8.80 16.24 10.71
C ALA A 84 7.48 17.02 10.89
N ARG A 85 6.33 16.34 10.96
CA ARG A 85 5.03 17.02 11.16
C ARG A 85 4.81 17.51 12.58
N ALA A 86 5.37 16.82 13.58
CA ALA A 86 5.35 17.29 14.96
C ALA A 86 6.16 18.60 15.12
N ARG A 87 7.31 18.72 14.43
CA ARG A 87 8.08 19.97 14.38
C ARG A 87 7.30 21.10 13.70
N ASP A 88 6.59 20.84 12.60
CA ASP A 88 5.80 21.86 11.91
C ASP A 88 4.59 22.33 12.74
N ALA A 89 3.92 21.41 13.43
CA ALA A 89 2.85 21.72 14.38
C ALA A 89 3.37 22.52 15.59
N LEU A 90 4.52 22.16 16.14
CA LEU A 90 5.15 22.90 17.25
C LEU A 90 5.71 24.26 16.81
N SER A 91 6.28 24.36 15.59
CA SER A 91 6.81 25.61 15.01
C SER A 91 5.71 26.62 14.72
N SER A 92 4.55 26.17 14.25
CA SER A 92 3.38 27.02 14.00
C SER A 92 2.74 27.50 15.31
N ALA A 93 2.67 26.64 16.34
CA ALA A 93 2.22 27.03 17.68
C ALA A 93 3.18 28.04 18.35
N GLY A 94 4.49 27.82 18.27
CA GLY A 94 5.50 28.73 18.82
C GLY A 94 5.55 30.10 18.15
N ARG A 95 5.23 30.19 16.85
CA ARG A 95 5.13 31.47 16.12
C ARG A 95 3.93 32.32 16.54
N LYS A 96 2.83 31.69 16.96
CA LYS A 96 1.60 32.38 17.39
C LYS A 96 1.74 33.00 18.79
N LEU A 97 2.52 32.37 19.66
CA LEU A 97 2.84 32.87 21.02
C LEU A 97 3.85 34.03 21.04
N LYS A 98 4.70 34.18 20.01
CA LYS A 98 5.67 35.28 19.92
C LYS A 98 5.10 36.59 19.35
N ARG A 99 3.83 36.61 18.93
CA ARG A 99 3.17 37.75 18.26
C ARG A 99 1.96 38.31 19.01
N GLY A 100 1.67 37.82 20.21
CA GLY A 100 0.71 38.40 21.16
C GLY A 100 1.45 38.91 22.38
#